data_AF-A0A2I0K420-F1
#
_entry.id   AF-A0A2I0K420-F1
#
_cell.length_a   1.000
_cell.length_b   1.000
_cell.length_c   1.000
_cell.angle_alpha   90.00
_cell.angle_beta   90.00
_cell.angle_gamma   90.00
#
_symmetry.space_group_name_H-M   'P 1'
#
loop_
_entity.id
_entity.type
_entity.pdbx_description
1 polymer ?
#
loop_
_entity_poly.entity_id
_entity_poly.type
_entity_poly.pdbx_seq_one_letter_code
_entity_poly.pdbx_strand_id
1 'polypeptide(L)'
;MVKYWQQAQDNLMNLPLTNGWGEKHLLFVKWKYTEAKAAAYYYHGLILDEGNTEKFHGMAVAALQASDEYLRESKKLSEAFNATPPLSRNPPLWGTMKYLSEKIPKDTSSKVRINRDLYTHEK
;
A
#
# COMPACT_ATOMS: atom_id res chain seq x y z
N MET A 1 4.32 -1.27 -12.81
CA MET A 1 5.01 -0.48 -11.76
C MET A 1 5.53 -1.33 -10.61
N VAL A 2 4.71 -2.17 -9.95
CA VAL A 2 5.13 -3.03 -8.81
C VAL A 2 6.39 -3.86 -9.11
N LYS A 3 6.43 -4.55 -10.26
CA LYS A 3 7.58 -5.35 -10.70
C LYS A 3 8.89 -4.57 -10.83
N TYR A 4 8.85 -3.35 -11.35
CA TYR A 4 10.04 -2.51 -11.51
C TYR A 4 10.56 -1.99 -10.17
N TRP A 5 9.66 -1.68 -9.24
CA TRP A 5 10.03 -1.29 -7.89
C TRP A 5 10.62 -2.45 -7.09
N GLN A 6 10.06 -3.66 -7.23
CA GLN A 6 10.65 -4.88 -6.65
C GLN A 6 12.06 -5.10 -7.20
N GLN A 7 12.24 -5.05 -8.52
CA GLN A 7 13.56 -5.20 -9.14
C GLN A 7 14.55 -4.13 -8.67
N ALA A 8 14.12 -2.88 -8.54
CA ALA A 8 14.95 -1.80 -8.00
C ALA A 8 15.35 -2.07 -6.54
N GLN A 9 14.41 -2.56 -5.72
CA GLN A 9 14.68 -2.93 -4.32
C GLN A 9 15.70 -4.05 -4.23
N ASP A 10 15.49 -5.13 -4.99
CA ASP A 10 16.37 -6.31 -4.99
C ASP A 10 17.78 -5.94 -5.43
N ASN A 11 17.90 -5.10 -6.47
CA ASN A 11 19.20 -4.64 -6.95
C ASN A 11 19.90 -3.72 -5.94
N LEU A 12 19.19 -2.79 -5.30
CA LEU A 12 19.78 -1.86 -4.33
C LEU A 12 20.17 -2.53 -3.00
N MET A 13 19.41 -3.52 -2.54
CA MET A 13 19.74 -4.28 -1.32
C MET A 13 21.07 -5.02 -1.43
N ASN A 14 21.50 -5.34 -2.66
CA ASN A 14 22.73 -6.08 -2.93
C ASN A 14 23.94 -5.18 -3.20
N LEU A 15 23.78 -3.85 -3.20
CA LEU A 15 24.88 -2.92 -3.43
C LEU A 15 25.51 -2.49 -2.09
N PRO A 16 26.85 -2.45 -2.00
CA PRO A 16 27.52 -1.83 -0.86
C PRO A 16 27.34 -0.32 -0.99
N LEU A 17 26.29 0.21 -0.35
CA LEU A 17 26.02 1.64 -0.35
C LEU A 17 26.99 2.33 0.63
N THR A 18 28.20 2.58 0.15
CA THR A 18 29.35 3.07 0.94
C THR A 18 29.30 4.57 1.26
N ASN A 19 28.35 5.31 0.70
CA ASN A 19 28.08 6.70 1.09
C ASN A 19 26.96 6.74 2.14
N GLY A 20 26.98 7.73 3.03
CA GLY A 20 26.00 7.87 4.11
C GLY A 20 24.54 8.08 3.67
N TRP A 21 24.24 7.99 2.37
CA TRP A 21 22.91 8.15 1.78
C TRP A 21 22.29 6.81 1.34
N GLY A 22 23.04 5.71 1.44
CA GLY A 22 22.57 4.38 1.07
C GLY A 22 21.24 3.99 1.70
N GLU A 23 21.13 4.20 3.01
CA GLU A 23 19.91 3.95 3.77
C GLU A 23 18.73 4.78 3.25
N LYS A 24 18.96 6.06 2.91
CA LYS A 24 17.92 6.95 2.38
C LYS A 24 17.41 6.47 1.02
N HIS A 25 18.30 6.03 0.12
CA HIS A 25 17.89 5.44 -1.16
C HIS A 25 17.08 4.15 -0.98
N LEU A 26 17.50 3.29 -0.04
CA LEU A 26 16.79 2.06 0.25
C LEU A 26 15.38 2.32 0.79
N LEU A 27 15.24 3.27 1.72
CA LEU A 27 13.95 3.68 2.26
C LEU A 27 13.04 4.26 1.18
N PHE A 28 13.58 5.08 0.26
CA PHE A 28 12.80 5.61 -0.85
C PHE A 28 12.21 4.50 -1.73
N VAL A 29 13.05 3.54 -2.14
CA VAL A 29 12.60 2.46 -3.03
C VAL A 29 11.61 1.53 -2.33
N LYS A 30 11.84 1.18 -1.05
CA LYS A 30 10.88 0.44 -0.24
C LYS A 30 9.54 1.19 -0.11
N TRP A 31 9.60 2.50 0.16
CA TRP A 31 8.40 3.34 0.25
C TRP A 31 7.60 3.30 -1.06
N LYS A 32 8.22 3.60 -2.20
CA LYS A 32 7.52 3.62 -3.50
C LYS A 32 7.03 2.24 -3.93
N TYR A 33 7.76 1.18 -3.59
CA TYR A 33 7.31 -0.18 -3.82
C TYR A 33 6.04 -0.50 -3.03
N THR A 34 6.03 -0.16 -1.74
CA THR A 34 4.88 -0.39 -0.86
C THR A 34 3.67 0.46 -1.26
N GLU A 35 3.86 1.71 -1.70
CA GLU A 35 2.77 2.50 -2.31
C GLU A 35 2.18 1.83 -3.55
N ALA A 36 3.04 1.29 -4.42
CA ALA A 36 2.58 0.60 -5.62
C ALA A 36 1.79 -0.68 -5.28
N LYS A 37 2.18 -1.41 -4.24
CA LYS A 37 1.41 -2.55 -3.73
C LYS A 37 0.05 -2.12 -3.20
N ALA A 38 -0.02 -1.07 -2.37
CA ALA A 38 -1.29 -0.54 -1.86
C ALA A 38 -2.26 -0.23 -3.02
N ALA A 39 -1.80 0.51 -4.03
CA ALA A 39 -2.61 0.81 -5.21
C ALA A 39 -3.07 -0.46 -5.96
N ALA A 40 -2.17 -1.42 -6.18
CA ALA A 40 -2.48 -2.65 -6.89
C ALA A 40 -3.54 -3.50 -6.15
N TYR A 41 -3.39 -3.68 -4.83
CA TYR A 41 -4.34 -4.42 -4.02
C TYR A 41 -5.68 -3.71 -3.90
N TYR A 42 -5.70 -2.37 -3.83
CA TYR A 42 -6.94 -1.60 -3.82
C TYR A 42 -7.77 -1.86 -5.08
N TYR A 43 -7.20 -1.65 -6.26
CA TYR A 43 -7.92 -1.86 -7.52
C TYR A 43 -8.25 -3.34 -7.75
N HIS A 44 -7.39 -4.26 -7.30
CA HIS A 44 -7.70 -5.68 -7.34
C HIS A 44 -8.93 -6.02 -6.48
N GLY A 45 -9.02 -5.47 -5.27
CA GLY A 45 -10.18 -5.61 -4.40
C GLY A 45 -11.46 -5.04 -5.03
N LEU A 46 -11.39 -3.86 -5.66
CA LEU A 46 -12.52 -3.31 -6.40
C LEU A 46 -12.99 -4.21 -7.54
N ILE A 47 -12.07 -4.78 -8.33
CA ILE A 47 -12.41 -5.69 -9.43
C ILE A 47 -13.04 -6.99 -8.90
N LEU A 48 -12.52 -7.54 -7.80
CA LEU A 48 -13.09 -8.74 -7.17
C LEU A 48 -14.49 -8.49 -6.63
N ASP A 49 -14.75 -7.28 -6.13
CA ASP A 49 -16.04 -6.90 -5.55
C ASP A 49 -17.17 -6.82 -6.61
N GLU A 50 -16.83 -6.64 -7.89
CA GLU A 50 -17.78 -6.75 -9.02
C GLU A 50 -18.22 -8.21 -9.29
N GLY A 51 -17.57 -9.20 -8.65
CA GLY A 51 -17.91 -10.60 -8.79
C GLY A 51 -19.20 -10.96 -8.05
N ASN A 52 -20.07 -11.79 -8.66
CA ASN A 52 -21.39 -12.12 -8.11
C ASN A 52 -21.40 -13.30 -7.10
N THR A 53 -20.28 -13.61 -6.45
CA THR A 53 -20.22 -14.74 -5.51
C THR A 53 -19.65 -14.32 -4.16
N GLU A 54 -20.14 -14.94 -3.09
CA GLU A 54 -19.62 -14.75 -1.72
C GLU A 54 -18.09 -14.95 -1.65
N LYS A 55 -17.56 -15.93 -2.40
CA LYS A 55 -16.12 -16.16 -2.50
C LYS A 55 -15.39 -14.91 -3.02
N PHE A 56 -15.91 -14.28 -4.08
CA PHE A 56 -15.29 -13.08 -4.63
C PHE A 56 -15.37 -11.89 -3.67
N HIS A 57 -16.48 -11.73 -2.95
CA HIS A 57 -16.60 -10.69 -1.92
C HIS A 57 -15.63 -10.91 -0.74
N GLY A 58 -15.46 -12.17 -0.28
CA GLY A 58 -14.46 -12.50 0.73
C GLY A 58 -13.02 -12.18 0.27
N MET A 59 -12.69 -12.50 -0.99
CA MET A 59 -11.39 -12.14 -1.58
C MET A 59 -11.23 -10.61 -1.73
N ALA A 60 -12.29 -9.89 -2.10
CA ALA A 60 -12.29 -8.44 -2.19
C ALA A 60 -11.98 -7.79 -0.84
N VAL A 61 -12.61 -8.27 0.24
CA VAL A 61 -12.32 -7.81 1.61
C VAL A 61 -10.84 -8.01 1.96
N ALA A 62 -10.30 -9.21 1.71
CA ALA A 62 -8.89 -9.50 2.00
C ALA A 62 -7.94 -8.59 1.20
N ALA A 63 -8.24 -8.35 -0.08
CA ALA A 63 -7.44 -7.46 -0.93
C ALA A 63 -7.48 -6.00 -0.45
N LEU A 64 -8.65 -5.50 -0.06
CA LEU A 64 -8.80 -4.15 0.48
C LEU A 64 -8.09 -3.99 1.83
N GLN A 65 -8.15 -4.98 2.72
CA GLN A 65 -7.40 -4.99 3.97
C GLN A 65 -5.89 -4.96 3.73
N ALA A 66 -5.37 -5.80 2.82
CA ALA A 66 -3.95 -5.78 2.45
C ALA A 66 -3.53 -4.42 1.88
N SER A 67 -4.39 -3.79 1.07
CA SER A 67 -4.16 -2.43 0.56
C SER A 67 -4.01 -1.39 1.69
N ASP A 68 -4.91 -1.41 2.68
CA ASP A 68 -4.86 -0.48 3.82
C ASP A 68 -3.61 -0.69 4.68
N GLU A 69 -3.21 -1.95 4.88
CA GLU A 69 -1.96 -2.29 5.58
C GLU A 69 -0.73 -1.75 4.85
N TYR A 70 -0.64 -1.97 3.53
CA TYR A 70 0.45 -1.41 2.73
C TYR A 70 0.43 0.12 2.71
N LEU A 71 -0.75 0.76 2.68
CA LEU A 71 -0.83 2.21 2.76
C LEU A 71 -0.27 2.73 4.10
N ARG A 72 -0.59 2.05 5.21
CA ARG A 72 -0.07 2.40 6.54
C ARG A 72 1.44 2.17 6.65
N GLU A 73 1.94 1.06 6.09
CA GLU A 73 3.38 0.78 6.05
C GLU A 73 4.13 1.81 5.19
N SER A 74 3.57 2.17 4.03
CA SER A 74 4.10 3.23 3.16
C SER A 74 4.28 4.55 3.91
N LYS A 75 3.29 4.98 4.71
CA LYS A 75 3.39 6.20 5.52
C LYS A 75 4.59 6.14 6.49
N LYS A 76 4.79 5.02 7.18
CA LYS A 76 5.93 4.83 8.09
C LYS A 76 7.27 4.88 7.35
N LEU A 77 7.35 4.25 6.17
CA LEU A 77 8.57 4.29 5.33
C LEU A 77 8.86 5.70 4.81
N SER A 78 7.81 6.47 4.48
CA SER A 78 7.93 7.87 4.10
C SER A 78 8.45 8.74 5.25
N GLU A 79 7.93 8.55 6.47
CA GLU A 79 8.40 9.25 7.67
C GLU A 79 9.86 8.94 7.95
N ALA A 80 10.24 7.66 7.91
CA ALA A 80 11.63 7.23 8.06
C ALA A 80 12.54 7.83 6.99
N PHE A 81 12.15 7.76 5.71
CA PHE A 81 12.88 8.38 4.60
C PHE A 81 13.13 9.88 4.86
N ASN A 82 12.14 10.61 5.37
CA ASN A 82 12.27 12.03 5.64
C ASN A 82 13.18 12.34 6.84
N ALA A 83 13.19 11.47 7.85
CA ALA A 83 14.04 11.57 9.02
C ALA A 83 15.51 11.16 8.74
N THR A 84 15.77 10.34 7.73
CA THR A 84 17.15 9.94 7.36
C THR A 84 17.88 11.09 6.66
N PRO A 85 19.12 11.43 7.08
CA PRO A 85 19.92 12.45 6.42
C PRO A 85 20.19 12.15 4.93
N PRO A 86 20.22 13.18 4.07
CA PRO A 86 19.83 14.57 4.37
C PRO A 86 18.33 14.68 4.63
N LEU A 87 17.91 15.43 5.65
CA LEU A 87 16.49 15.57 6.01
C LEU A 87 15.66 16.07 4.81
N SER A 88 14.49 15.48 4.61
CA SER A 88 13.56 15.89 3.56
C SER A 88 12.18 16.21 4.13
N ARG A 89 11.37 16.93 3.35
CA ARG A 89 9.97 17.23 3.69
C ARG A 89 9.07 16.63 2.63
N ASN A 90 7.99 15.99 3.06
CA ASN A 90 6.97 15.56 2.13
C ASN A 90 6.18 16.76 1.61
N PRO A 91 6.06 16.94 0.28
CA PRO A 91 5.07 17.85 -0.24
C PRO A 91 3.67 17.34 0.14
N PRO A 92 2.66 18.23 0.19
CA PRO A 92 1.27 17.82 0.32
C PRO A 92 0.91 16.75 -0.71
N LEU A 93 0.11 15.76 -0.31
CA LEU A 93 -0.33 14.71 -1.23
C LEU A 93 -1.11 15.34 -2.39
N TRP A 94 -0.81 14.88 -3.60
CA TRP A 94 -1.47 15.30 -4.82
C TRP A 94 -1.70 14.10 -5.75
N GLY A 95 -2.56 14.30 -6.76
CA GLY A 95 -2.85 13.28 -7.78
C GLY A 95 -3.33 11.95 -7.19
N THR A 96 -2.80 10.86 -7.73
CA THR A 96 -3.18 9.47 -7.38
C THR A 96 -3.02 9.17 -5.89
N MET A 97 -1.93 9.63 -5.26
CA MET A 97 -1.68 9.30 -3.86
C MET A 97 -2.65 10.01 -2.92
N LYS A 98 -3.09 11.24 -3.26
CA LYS A 98 -4.16 11.92 -2.52
C LYS A 98 -5.43 11.09 -2.56
N TYR A 99 -5.87 10.72 -3.75
CA TYR A 99 -7.07 9.89 -3.94
C TYR A 99 -7.00 8.58 -3.16
N LEU A 100 -5.92 7.82 -3.31
CA LEU A 100 -5.75 6.52 -2.65
C LEU A 100 -5.70 6.66 -1.12
N SER A 101 -5.05 7.71 -0.60
CA SER A 101 -4.97 7.95 0.84
C SER A 101 -6.32 8.22 1.50
N GLU A 102 -7.26 8.78 0.74
CA GLU A 102 -8.61 9.09 1.20
C GLU A 102 -9.58 7.92 1.00
N LYS A 103 -9.40 7.15 -0.09
CA LYS A 103 -10.35 6.11 -0.50
C LYS A 103 -10.08 4.75 0.14
N ILE A 104 -8.81 4.32 0.20
CA ILE A 104 -8.46 3.00 0.73
C ILE A 104 -9.02 2.76 2.15
N PRO A 105 -8.84 3.66 3.13
CA PRO A 105 -9.34 3.40 4.49
C PRO A 105 -10.86 3.37 4.57
N LYS A 106 -11.53 4.26 3.81
CA LYS A 106 -13.00 4.37 3.79
C LYS A 106 -13.64 3.14 3.17
N ASP A 107 -13.15 2.74 2.01
CA ASP A 107 -13.72 1.63 1.24
C ASP A 107 -13.44 0.30 1.95
N THR A 108 -12.25 0.13 2.54
CA THR A 108 -11.92 -1.05 3.36
C THR A 108 -12.84 -1.18 4.57
N SER A 109 -12.99 -0.10 5.35
CA SER A 109 -13.86 -0.10 6.54
C SER A 109 -15.32 -0.40 6.19
N SER A 110 -15.83 0.25 5.13
CA SER A 110 -17.19 0.03 4.64
C SER A 110 -17.41 -1.42 4.22
N LYS A 111 -16.49 -1.99 3.43
CA LYS A 111 -16.62 -3.35 2.91
C LYS A 111 -16.48 -4.43 3.96
N VAL A 112 -15.56 -4.30 4.90
CA VAL A 112 -15.43 -5.22 6.04
C VAL A 112 -16.73 -5.26 6.84
N ARG A 113 -17.36 -4.09 7.08
CA ARG A 113 -18.63 -4.00 7.80
C ARG A 113 -19.77 -4.67 7.01
N ILE A 114 -19.97 -4.30 5.74
CA ILE A 114 -21.03 -4.88 4.89
C ILE A 114 -20.88 -6.40 4.77
N ASN A 115 -19.67 -6.89 4.53
CA ASN A 115 -19.43 -8.33 4.39
C ASN A 115 -19.70 -9.08 5.71
N ARG A 116 -19.39 -8.47 6.85
CA ARG A 116 -19.79 -9.02 8.16
C ARG A 116 -21.31 -9.06 8.28
N ASP A 117 -22.00 -7.95 8.02
CA ASP A 117 -23.45 -7.87 8.20
C ASP A 117 -24.21 -8.84 7.27
N LEU A 118 -23.69 -9.12 6.07
CA LEU A 118 -24.32 -10.02 5.09
C LEU A 118 -24.01 -11.50 5.30
N TYR A 119 -22.78 -11.85 5.71
CA TYR A 119 -22.30 -13.24 5.72
C TYR A 119 -22.00 -13.79 7.12
N THR A 120 -22.14 -12.98 8.18
CA THR A 120 -22.12 -13.52 9.55
C THR A 120 -23.51 -14.03 9.89
N HIS A 121 -23.82 -15.25 9.50
CA HIS A 121 -24.93 -15.98 10.11
C HIS A 121 -24.58 -16.23 11.58
N GLU A 122 -25.36 -15.67 12.51
CA GLU A 122 -25.40 -16.17 13.89
C GLU A 122 -25.65 -17.69 13.82
N LYS A 123 -24.72 -18.47 14.37
CA LYS A 123 -24.91 -19.88 14.69
C LYS A 123 -25.30 -20.00 16.14
#